data_AF-A0A950ABL6-F1
#
_entry.id   AF-A0A950ABL6-F1
#
_cell.length_a   1.000
_cell.length_b   1.000
_cell.length_c   1.000
_cell.angle_alpha   90.00
_cell.angle_beta   90.00
_cell.angle_gamma   90.00
#
_symmetry.space_group_name_H-M   'P 1'
#
loop_
_entity.id
_entity.type
_entity.pdbx_description
1 polymer ?
#
loop_
_entity_poly.entity_id
_entity_poly.type
_entity_poly.pdbx_seq_one_letter_code
_entity_poly.pdbx_strand_id
1 'polypeptide(L)'
;MSRLLRDNPEIELIMKWSPSNFIRSNLTPELFWESIRNDGFKPLRIDDKQPGQLVALEDVAKVPDSANILLTRKDEELDGRLARQM
;
A
#
# COMPACT_ATOMS: atom_id res chain seq x y z
N MET A 1 8.21 -13.94 -6.43
CA MET A 1 7.29 -13.84 -5.28
C MET A 1 7.23 -15.15 -4.48
N SER A 2 7.13 -15.10 -3.14
CA SER A 2 7.20 -16.28 -2.25
C SER A 2 5.97 -17.20 -2.41
N ARG A 3 6.14 -18.50 -2.13
CA ARG A 3 5.06 -19.50 -2.14
C ARG A 3 3.89 -19.09 -1.24
N LEU A 4 4.18 -18.48 -0.09
CA LEU A 4 3.21 -17.97 0.87
C LEU A 4 2.17 -17.04 0.22
N LEU A 5 2.61 -16.10 -0.63
CA LEU A 5 1.71 -15.11 -1.27
C LEU A 5 0.86 -15.69 -2.41
N ARG A 6 1.25 -16.86 -2.94
CA ARG A 6 0.45 -17.58 -3.95
C ARG A 6 -0.60 -18.46 -3.28
N ASP A 7 -0.21 -19.14 -2.21
CA ASP A 7 -1.08 -20.09 -1.51
C ASP A 7 -2.14 -19.35 -0.65
N ASN A 8 -1.97 -18.04 -0.42
CA ASN A 8 -2.88 -17.21 0.39
C ASN A 8 -3.33 -15.96 -0.41
N PRO A 9 -4.32 -16.08 -1.31
CA PRO A 9 -4.76 -14.97 -2.15
C PRO A 9 -5.41 -13.82 -1.36
N GLU A 10 -5.97 -14.10 -0.18
CA GLU A 10 -6.62 -13.11 0.70
C GLU A 10 -5.65 -12.44 1.68
N ILE A 11 -4.34 -12.70 1.56
CA ILE A 11 -3.36 -12.15 2.47
C ILE A 11 -3.31 -10.62 2.37
N GLU A 12 -3.31 -9.98 3.54
CA GLU A 12 -3.10 -8.55 3.69
C GLU A 12 -1.79 -8.33 4.44
N LEU A 13 -1.00 -7.34 4.01
CA LEU A 13 0.29 -7.03 4.60
C LEU A 13 0.29 -5.58 5.07
N ILE A 14 0.72 -5.34 6.30
CA ILE A 14 0.97 -3.98 6.80
C ILE A 14 2.48 -3.81 6.91
N MET A 15 3.00 -2.74 6.33
CA MET A 15 4.40 -2.38 6.39
C MET A 15 4.60 -0.91 6.74
N LYS A 16 5.69 -0.62 7.46
CA LYS A 16 6.14 0.76 7.69
C LYS A 16 6.99 1.22 6.51
N TRP A 17 6.54 2.25 5.81
CA TRP A 17 7.25 2.82 4.68
C TRP A 17 8.52 3.51 5.12
N SER A 18 9.61 3.29 4.38
CA SER A 18 10.77 4.16 4.47
C SER A 18 11.55 4.14 3.14
N PRO A 19 11.69 5.30 2.46
CA PRO A 19 12.42 5.37 1.20
C PRO A 19 13.92 5.05 1.37
N SER A 20 14.45 5.17 2.58
CA SER A 20 15.85 4.84 2.91
C SER A 20 16.23 3.37 2.62
N ASN A 21 15.25 2.47 2.57
CA ASN A 21 15.48 1.04 2.27
C ASN A 21 15.88 0.79 0.79
N PHE A 22 15.54 1.72 -0.10
CA PHE A 22 15.81 1.62 -1.54
C PHE A 22 17.24 2.00 -1.90
N ILE A 23 17.86 2.89 -1.11
CA ILE A 23 19.25 3.35 -1.29
C ILE A 23 20.24 2.18 -1.33
N ARG A 24 19.98 1.12 -0.54
CA ARG A 24 20.87 -0.04 -0.42
C ARG A 24 20.62 -1.13 -1.47
N SER A 25 19.47 -1.11 -2.12
CA SER A 25 18.99 -2.22 -2.96
C SER A 25 19.09 -1.94 -4.46
N ASN A 26 19.60 -0.77 -4.89
CA ASN A 26 19.57 -0.29 -6.28
C ASN A 26 18.17 -0.30 -6.93
N LEU A 27 17.11 -0.51 -6.13
CA LEU A 27 15.73 -0.32 -6.53
C LEU A 27 15.34 1.13 -6.30
N THR A 28 14.45 1.66 -7.12
CA THR A 28 13.78 2.92 -6.80
C THR A 28 12.44 2.61 -6.11
N PRO A 29 11.92 3.52 -5.28
CA PRO A 29 10.57 3.40 -4.74
C PRO A 29 9.52 3.11 -5.83
N GLU A 30 9.60 3.76 -6.99
CA GLU A 30 8.67 3.59 -8.10
C GLU A 30 8.65 2.14 -8.61
N LEU A 31 9.83 1.57 -8.88
CA LEU A 31 9.98 0.18 -9.33
C LEU A 31 9.42 -0.82 -8.31
N PHE A 32 9.58 -0.53 -7.03
CA PHE A 32 8.99 -1.35 -5.97
C PHE A 32 7.46 -1.33 -6.03
N TRP A 33 6.84 -0.16 -6.11
CA TRP A 33 5.38 -0.07 -6.18
C TRP A 33 4.80 -0.65 -7.47
N GLU A 34 5.49 -0.49 -8.59
CA GLU A 34 5.14 -1.18 -9.83
C GLU A 34 5.16 -2.70 -9.65
N SER A 35 6.20 -3.26 -9.03
CA SER A 35 6.23 -4.70 -8.73
C SER A 35 5.05 -5.13 -7.86
N ILE A 36 4.76 -4.39 -6.78
CA ILE A 36 3.62 -4.67 -5.89
C ILE A 36 2.29 -4.67 -6.67
N ARG A 37 2.08 -3.67 -7.54
CA ARG A 37 0.87 -3.59 -8.39
C ARG A 37 0.79 -4.71 -9.42
N ASN A 38 1.91 -5.05 -10.06
CA ASN A 38 1.99 -6.16 -11.01
C ASN A 38 1.70 -7.52 -10.35
N ASP A 39 2.01 -7.65 -9.06
CA ASP A 39 1.66 -8.81 -8.24
C ASP A 39 0.19 -8.78 -7.72
N GLY A 40 -0.62 -7.83 -8.20
CA GLY A 40 -2.04 -7.68 -7.93
C GLY A 40 -2.37 -6.95 -6.63
N PHE A 41 -1.37 -6.48 -5.89
CA PHE A 41 -1.61 -5.73 -4.66
C PHE A 41 -1.93 -4.26 -4.96
N LYS A 42 -2.91 -3.74 -4.22
CA LYS A 42 -3.27 -2.35 -4.13
C LYS A 42 -2.66 -1.77 -2.86
N PRO A 43 -1.75 -0.81 -2.96
CA PRO A 43 -1.13 -0.20 -1.80
C PRO A 43 -1.94 1.02 -1.34
N LEU A 44 -2.24 1.07 -0.04
CA LEU A 44 -3.04 2.09 0.62
C LEU A 44 -2.31 2.61 1.84
N ARG A 45 -2.26 3.93 2.01
CA ARG A 45 -1.72 4.55 3.23
C ARG A 45 -2.79 4.61 4.30
N ILE A 46 -2.46 4.24 5.52
CA ILE A 46 -3.29 4.49 6.69
C ILE A 46 -3.12 5.97 7.06
N ASP A 47 -4.21 6.73 7.16
CA ASP A 47 -4.13 8.15 7.50
C ASP A 47 -3.77 8.36 8.98
N ASP A 48 -2.59 8.94 9.23
CA ASP A 48 -2.14 9.26 10.59
C ASP A 48 -2.98 10.36 11.26
N LYS A 49 -3.64 11.23 10.48
CA LYS A 49 -4.53 12.29 11.00
C LYS A 49 -5.92 11.76 11.31
N GLN A 50 -6.33 10.67 10.66
CA GLN A 50 -7.64 10.03 10.81
C GLN A 50 -7.46 8.51 10.90
N PRO A 51 -7.12 7.98 12.09
CA PRO A 51 -6.90 6.55 12.26
C PRO A 51 -8.10 5.72 11.77
N GLY A 52 -7.84 4.74 10.91
CA GLY A 52 -8.86 3.89 10.29
C GLY A 52 -9.31 4.34 8.89
N GLN A 53 -8.90 5.53 8.43
CA GLN A 53 -9.06 5.93 7.04
C GLN A 53 -7.92 5.38 6.18
N LEU A 54 -8.28 4.77 5.06
CA LEU A 54 -7.34 4.35 4.02
C LEU A 54 -7.31 5.39 2.89
N VAL A 55 -6.11 5.71 2.43
CA VAL A 55 -5.87 6.72 1.39
C VAL A 55 -5.10 6.08 0.25
N ALA A 56 -5.60 6.22 -0.98
CA ALA A 56 -4.95 5.72 -2.16
C ALA A 56 -3.56 6.35 -2.37
N LEU A 57 -2.59 5.55 -2.82
CA LEU A 57 -1.26 6.01 -3.16
C LEU A 57 -1.18 6.42 -4.63
N GLU A 58 -1.40 7.70 -4.90
CA GLU A 58 -1.29 8.28 -6.26
C GLU A 58 0.16 8.53 -6.67
N ASP A 59 1.00 8.98 -5.74
CA ASP A 59 2.39 9.35 -5.99
C ASP A 59 3.30 8.92 -4.84
N VAL A 60 4.26 8.08 -5.19
CA VAL A 60 5.23 7.46 -4.28
C VAL A 60 6.11 8.50 -3.60
N ALA A 61 6.50 9.55 -4.33
CA ALA A 61 7.37 10.59 -3.83
C ALA A 61 6.70 11.42 -2.72
N LYS A 62 5.35 11.38 -2.66
CA LYS A 62 4.55 12.10 -1.66
C LYS A 62 4.25 11.26 -0.42
N VAL A 63 4.64 9.99 -0.39
CA VAL A 63 4.41 9.13 0.78
C VAL A 63 5.37 9.53 1.90
N PRO A 64 4.86 9.99 3.06
CA PRO A 64 5.71 10.38 4.17
C PRO A 64 6.59 9.21 4.64
N ASP A 65 7.85 9.49 4.97
CA ASP A 65 8.69 8.50 5.67
C ASP A 65 7.96 8.06 6.95
N SER A 66 8.12 6.79 7.31
CA SER A 66 7.47 6.13 8.43
C SER A 66 5.96 5.88 8.32
N ALA A 67 5.30 6.25 7.21
CA ALA A 67 3.87 6.00 7.01
C ALA A 67 3.53 4.50 7.04
N ASN A 68 2.38 4.14 7.60
CA ASN A 68 1.90 2.76 7.55
C ASN A 68 1.17 2.49 6.23
N ILE A 69 1.61 1.47 5.50
CA ILE A 69 1.02 1.05 4.23
C ILE A 69 0.39 -0.31 4.39
N LEU A 70 -0.87 -0.40 3.99
CA LEU A 70 -1.61 -1.64 3.77
C LEU A 70 -1.44 -2.08 2.31
N LEU A 71 -1.05 -3.32 2.10
CA LEU A 71 -1.08 -3.99 0.81
C LEU A 71 -2.23 -5.00 0.83
N THR A 72 -3.22 -4.80 -0.04
CA THR A 72 -4.37 -5.70 -0.16
C THR A 72 -4.63 -6.06 -1.61
N ARG A 73 -5.17 -7.25 -1.88
CA ARG A 73 -5.66 -7.65 -3.20
C ARG A 73 -7.17 -7.48 -3.34
N LYS A 74 -7.85 -7.11 -2.25
CA LYS A 74 -9.29 -6.90 -2.29
C LYS A 74 -9.64 -5.78 -3.26
N ASP A 75 -10.67 -6.01 -4.04
CA ASP A 75 -11.37 -4.91 -4.68
C ASP A 75 -12.01 -4.10 -3.56
N GLU A 76 -11.36 -3.00 -3.18
CA GLU A 76 -12.10 -1.88 -2.63
C GLU A 76 -13.12 -1.48 -3.71
N GLU A 77 -14.32 -2.03 -3.66
CA GLU A 77 -15.43 -1.09 -3.59
C GLU A 77 -15.02 -0.14 -2.46
N LEU A 78 -14.66 1.09 -2.84
CA LEU A 78 -14.69 2.24 -1.96
C LEU A 78 -16.15 2.38 -1.51
N ASP A 79 -16.60 1.43 -0.70
CA ASP A 79 -18.00 1.06 -0.57
C ASP A 79 -18.64 2.09 0.34
N GLY A 80 -19.02 3.22 -0.25
CA GLY A 80 -20.11 4.09 0.15
C GLY A 80 -20.09 4.70 1.56
N ARG A 81 -19.06 4.48 2.39
CA ARG A 81 -18.99 5.02 3.75
C ARG A 81 -18.11 6.27 3.87
N LEU A 82 -17.33 6.59 2.84
CA LEU A 82 -16.66 7.89 2.70
C LEU A 82 -17.50 8.94 1.94
N ALA A 83 -18.72 8.60 1.48
CA ALA A 83 -19.60 9.51 0.74
C ALA A 83 -21.02 9.67 1.33
N ARG A 84 -21.27 9.20 2.56
CA ARG A 84 -22.55 9.41 3.27
C ARG A 84 -22.39 10.23 4.55
N GLN A 85 -21.72 11.38 4.43
CA GLN A 85 -21.92 12.55 5.29
C GLN A 85 -21.72 13.83 4.46
N MET A 86 -22.52 13.99 3.40
CA MET A 86 -22.89 15.30 2.85
C MET A 86 -24.34 15.22 2.38
#